data_AF-Q0JDD4-F1
#
_entry.id   AF-Q0JDD4-F1
#
_cell.length_a   1.000
_cell.length_b   1.000
_cell.length_c   1.000
_cell.angle_alpha   90.00
_cell.angle_beta   90.00
_cell.angle_gamma   90.00
#
_symmetry.space_group_name_H-M   'P 1'
#
loop_
_entity.id
_entity.type
_entity.pdbx_description
1 polymer ?
#
loop_
_entity_poly.entity_id
_entity_poly.type
_entity_poly.pdbx_seq_one_letter_code
_entity_poly.pdbx_strand_id
1 'polypeptide(L)'
;MAAGEQPGTGSPPQPSTRLFLLVLAVILTDQVLAASAQGMSIGINYGQIADNLPSPTRVSGLLRSMQISKVKLYDADQNVLSAFLDTGVEFVVGIGNENVSAMVDPAAAQAWVQQHVRPYLPSARITCITVGNEVFKGNDTALKANLLPAMQSVYNAVVALGLQGQVNVTTAHSLDIMGSSYPPSAGAFRPDAVPYIQPLLNFLSMAGSPFLINCYPYFAYKADPGSVPLEYVLFQPNAGVTDPNTKLNYDNMLYAQIDSVYAAMQALGHTDVDVKISETGWPSRGDPDEAGATPEYAGIYIGNLLRRIEMKQGTPLRPSSPIDVYVFALFNENLKPGPASERNYGLFYPDGTPVYDVGLRGYLPPMDESKSARKAVSVLALIAIASITLILS
;
A
#
# COMPACT_ATOMS: atom_id res chain seq x y z
N MET A 1 14.74 -9.76 81.23
CA MET A 1 13.31 -9.39 81.17
C MET A 1 12.85 -9.62 79.73
N ALA A 2 11.85 -10.49 79.56
CA ALA A 2 11.06 -10.84 78.34
C ALA A 2 11.85 -11.01 77.02
N ALA A 3 12.20 -12.22 76.58
CA ALA A 3 11.35 -13.18 75.85
C ALA A 3 10.66 -12.49 74.64
N GLY A 4 10.96 -12.75 73.37
CA GLY A 4 11.44 -13.96 72.72
C GLY A 4 10.41 -14.34 71.66
N GLU A 5 10.45 -13.70 70.48
CA GLU A 5 9.66 -14.09 69.31
C GLU A 5 10.61 -14.53 68.19
N GLN A 6 10.42 -15.77 67.73
CA GLN A 6 11.23 -16.40 66.70
C GLN A 6 11.01 -15.72 65.33
N PRO A 7 12.07 -15.46 64.56
CA PRO A 7 11.91 -15.08 63.16
C PRO A 7 11.39 -16.30 62.38
N GLY A 8 10.17 -16.17 61.84
CA GLY A 8 9.56 -17.16 60.97
C GLY A 8 10.44 -17.45 59.76
N THR A 9 10.80 -18.71 59.59
CA THR A 9 11.47 -19.24 58.40
C THR A 9 10.54 -19.12 57.20
N GLY A 10 10.65 -18.03 56.45
CA GLY A 10 10.06 -17.93 55.12
C GLY A 10 10.84 -18.85 54.18
N SER A 11 10.24 -19.97 53.80
CA SER A 11 10.80 -20.89 52.81
C SER A 11 11.15 -20.11 51.53
N PRO A 12 12.36 -20.27 50.97
CA PRO A 12 12.69 -19.64 49.70
C PRO A 12 11.68 -20.11 48.65
N PRO A 13 11.24 -19.23 47.72
CA PRO A 13 10.32 -19.63 46.66
C PRO A 13 10.93 -20.82 45.91
N GLN A 14 10.12 -21.86 45.72
CA GLN A 14 10.58 -23.08 45.04
C GLN A 14 11.15 -22.71 43.66
N PRO A 15 12.19 -23.43 43.18
CA PRO A 15 12.79 -23.17 41.88
C PRO A 15 11.75 -23.11 40.74
N SER A 16 10.66 -23.88 40.87
CA SER A 16 9.51 -23.88 39.97
C SER A 16 8.79 -22.53 39.89
N THR A 17 8.65 -21.81 41.01
CA THR A 17 7.96 -20.51 41.04
C THR A 17 8.80 -19.42 40.37
N ARG A 18 10.13 -19.46 40.54
CA ARG A 18 11.04 -18.53 39.84
C ARG A 18 11.06 -18.77 38.33
N LEU A 19 11.06 -20.04 37.91
CA LEU A 19 10.99 -20.39 36.49
C LEU A 19 9.66 -19.95 35.87
N PHE A 20 8.54 -20.12 36.59
CA PHE A 20 7.22 -19.69 36.12
C PHE A 20 7.12 -18.17 35.94
N LEU A 21 7.67 -17.38 36.88
CA LEU A 21 7.71 -15.92 36.77
C LEU A 21 8.62 -15.44 35.64
N LEU A 22 9.75 -16.11 35.40
CA LEU A 22 10.62 -15.83 34.25
C LEU A 22 9.93 -16.13 32.92
N VAL A 23 9.25 -17.28 32.81
CA VAL A 23 8.46 -17.63 31.62
C VAL A 23 7.33 -16.63 31.40
N LEU A 24 6.62 -16.23 32.46
CA LEU A 24 5.56 -15.22 32.36
C LEU A 24 6.11 -13.85 31.96
N ALA A 25 7.27 -13.45 32.48
CA ALA A 25 7.94 -12.21 32.09
C ALA A 25 8.38 -12.25 30.62
N VAL A 26 8.90 -13.38 30.14
CA VAL A 26 9.26 -13.58 28.72
C VAL A 26 8.03 -13.52 27.82
N ILE A 27 6.93 -14.19 28.20
CA ILE A 27 5.66 -14.15 27.45
C ILE A 27 5.08 -12.73 27.44
N LEU A 28 5.13 -12.02 28.57
CA LEU A 28 4.68 -10.64 28.66
C LEU A 28 5.57 -9.71 27.82
N THR A 29 6.89 -9.92 27.77
CA THR A 29 7.77 -9.14 26.90
C THR A 29 7.53 -9.45 25.42
N ASP A 30 7.26 -10.70 25.04
CA ASP A 30 6.90 -11.03 23.65
C ASP A 30 5.56 -10.43 23.25
N GLN A 31 4.56 -10.43 24.13
CA GLN A 31 3.26 -9.79 23.88
C GLN A 31 3.40 -8.26 23.82
N VAL A 32 4.23 -7.65 24.66
CA VAL A 32 4.50 -6.20 24.63
C VAL A 32 5.34 -5.80 23.41
N LEU A 33 6.32 -6.60 23.00
CA LEU A 33 7.07 -6.37 21.76
C LEU A 33 6.17 -6.56 20.52
N ALA A 34 5.33 -7.60 20.50
CA ALA A 34 4.38 -7.82 19.41
C ALA A 34 3.32 -6.72 19.33
N ALA A 35 2.88 -6.17 20.47
CA ALA A 35 1.98 -5.02 20.50
C ALA A 35 2.65 -3.71 20.04
N SER A 36 3.98 -3.59 20.18
CA SER A 36 4.75 -2.42 19.74
C SER A 36 5.14 -2.41 18.26
N ALA A 37 4.82 -3.48 17.51
CA ALA A 37 5.10 -3.60 16.08
C ALA A 37 3.85 -3.38 15.21
N GLN A 38 2.86 -2.61 15.66
CA GLN A 38 1.79 -2.14 14.80
C GLN A 38 2.37 -1.09 13.84
N GLY A 39 2.92 -1.57 12.72
CA GLY A 39 3.31 -0.72 11.60
C GLY A 39 2.14 0.17 11.17
N MET A 40 2.46 1.27 10.50
CA MET A 40 1.41 2.14 9.99
C MET A 40 0.51 1.33 9.06
N SER A 41 -0.81 1.40 9.26
CA SER A 41 -1.80 0.63 8.46
C SER A 41 -1.88 1.06 6.99
N ILE A 42 -1.09 2.06 6.60
CA ILE A 42 -0.97 2.61 5.26
C ILE A 42 -0.07 1.76 4.37
N GLY A 43 -0.52 1.56 3.14
CA GLY A 43 0.30 1.03 2.06
C GLY A 43 0.94 2.11 1.21
N ILE A 44 1.94 1.73 0.44
CA ILE A 44 2.58 2.62 -0.52
C ILE A 44 2.73 1.95 -1.88
N ASN A 45 2.44 2.69 -2.94
CA ASN A 45 2.74 2.25 -4.30
C ASN A 45 4.24 2.43 -4.55
N TYR A 46 4.93 1.33 -4.84
CA TYR A 46 6.33 1.35 -5.23
C TYR A 46 6.41 1.26 -6.75
N GLY A 47 6.17 2.40 -7.40
CA GLY A 47 6.34 2.56 -8.84
C GLY A 47 7.81 2.49 -9.25
N GLN A 48 8.08 1.88 -10.40
CA GLN A 48 9.42 1.60 -10.91
C GLN A 48 9.66 2.20 -12.31
N ILE A 49 8.82 3.12 -12.78
CA ILE A 49 8.96 3.75 -14.09
C ILE A 49 9.98 4.90 -14.02
N ALA A 50 11.22 4.54 -13.71
CA ALA A 50 12.36 5.45 -13.57
C ALA A 50 13.71 4.73 -13.76
N ASP A 51 14.75 5.48 -14.11
CA ASP A 51 16.10 4.97 -14.34
C ASP A 51 17.11 5.28 -13.22
N ASN A 52 16.67 5.97 -12.16
CA ASN A 52 17.52 6.52 -11.11
C ASN A 52 17.12 6.10 -9.68
N LEU A 53 16.24 5.10 -9.54
CA LEU A 53 15.76 4.65 -8.24
C LEU A 53 16.82 3.85 -7.45
N PRO A 54 16.76 3.84 -6.11
CA PRO A 54 17.58 2.95 -5.30
C PRO A 54 17.29 1.48 -5.60
N SER A 55 18.28 0.61 -5.39
CA SER A 55 18.08 -0.84 -5.45
C SER A 55 16.98 -1.30 -4.47
N PRO A 56 16.22 -2.37 -4.78
CA PRO A 56 15.14 -2.84 -3.91
C PRO A 56 15.55 -3.13 -2.46
N THR A 57 16.78 -3.60 -2.19
CA THR A 57 17.30 -3.80 -0.82
C THR A 57 17.39 -2.51 -0.01
N ARG A 58 17.79 -1.40 -0.65
CA ARG A 58 17.83 -0.09 0.00
C ARG A 58 16.42 0.43 0.25
N VAL A 59 15.51 0.22 -0.71
CA VAL A 59 14.09 0.57 -0.56
C VAL A 59 13.43 -0.21 0.59
N SER A 60 13.74 -1.50 0.71
CA SER A 60 13.34 -2.34 1.85
C SER A 60 13.82 -1.77 3.19
N GLY A 61 15.07 -1.28 3.25
CA GLY A 61 15.58 -0.53 4.40
C GLY A 61 14.80 0.76 4.69
N LEU A 62 14.53 1.55 3.66
CA LEU A 62 13.78 2.81 3.75
C LEU A 62 12.36 2.57 4.28
N LEU A 63 11.60 1.64 3.70
CA LEU A 63 10.22 1.36 4.12
C LEU A 63 10.14 0.85 5.56
N ARG A 64 11.06 -0.03 5.98
CA ARG A 64 11.13 -0.48 7.37
C ARG A 64 11.44 0.66 8.34
N SER A 65 12.29 1.62 7.96
CA SER A 65 12.59 2.78 8.81
C SER A 65 11.36 3.67 9.07
N MET A 66 10.40 3.67 8.14
CA MET A 66 9.12 4.37 8.25
C MET A 66 7.99 3.50 8.83
N GLN A 67 8.28 2.25 9.20
CA GLN A 67 7.28 1.28 9.67
C GLN A 67 6.12 1.06 8.67
N ILE A 68 6.40 1.17 7.37
CA ILE A 68 5.43 0.83 6.31
C ILE A 68 5.32 -0.68 6.22
N SER A 69 4.10 -1.21 6.39
CA SER A 69 3.84 -2.65 6.41
C SER A 69 3.16 -3.17 5.14
N LYS A 70 2.79 -2.31 4.19
CA LYS A 70 2.11 -2.71 2.94
C LYS A 70 2.73 -2.02 1.73
N VAL A 71 2.97 -2.78 0.67
CA VAL A 71 3.51 -2.28 -0.61
C VAL A 71 2.64 -2.78 -1.75
N LYS A 72 2.32 -1.91 -2.70
CA LYS A 72 1.68 -2.29 -3.97
C LYS A 72 2.68 -2.12 -5.10
N LEU A 73 2.89 -3.21 -5.84
CA LEU A 73 3.63 -3.27 -7.09
C LEU A 73 2.63 -3.32 -8.25
N TYR A 74 3.07 -2.85 -9.41
CA TYR A 74 2.29 -2.92 -10.67
C TYR A 74 2.59 -4.18 -11.48
N ASP A 75 3.58 -4.95 -11.03
CA ASP A 75 4.02 -6.23 -11.57
C ASP A 75 4.27 -7.22 -10.40
N ALA A 76 5.04 -8.27 -10.67
CA ALA A 76 5.56 -9.19 -9.66
C ALA A 76 7.10 -9.30 -9.74
N ASP A 77 7.80 -8.16 -9.75
CA ASP A 77 9.27 -8.10 -9.84
C ASP A 77 9.94 -8.94 -8.73
N GLN A 78 10.58 -10.02 -9.16
CA GLN A 78 11.26 -10.97 -8.31
C GLN A 78 12.42 -10.35 -7.53
N ASN A 79 13.09 -9.33 -8.09
CA ASN A 79 14.18 -8.63 -7.40
C ASN A 79 13.64 -7.82 -6.23
N VAL A 80 12.46 -7.22 -6.40
CA VAL A 80 11.78 -6.50 -5.32
C VAL A 80 11.32 -7.49 -4.26
N LEU A 81 10.52 -8.48 -4.62
CA LEU A 81 9.98 -9.45 -3.66
C LEU A 81 11.10 -10.15 -2.86
N SER A 82 12.21 -10.51 -3.51
CA SER A 82 13.37 -11.12 -2.85
C SER A 82 14.05 -10.18 -1.83
N ALA A 83 14.08 -8.87 -2.09
CA ALA A 83 14.67 -7.89 -1.18
C ALA A 83 13.81 -7.64 0.09
N PHE A 84 12.57 -8.15 0.11
CA PHE A 84 11.62 -8.02 1.21
C PHE A 84 11.30 -9.35 1.91
N LEU A 85 12.00 -10.43 1.59
CA LEU A 85 11.86 -11.69 2.32
C LEU A 85 12.12 -11.48 3.81
N ASP A 86 11.23 -12.06 4.62
CA ASP A 86 11.26 -12.07 6.09
C ASP A 86 11.19 -10.67 6.75
N THR A 87 10.71 -9.66 6.01
CA THR A 87 10.52 -8.30 6.54
C THR A 87 9.17 -8.06 7.21
N GLY A 88 8.22 -8.97 7.00
CA GLY A 88 6.83 -8.84 7.45
C GLY A 88 5.96 -7.90 6.59
N VAL A 89 6.52 -7.26 5.57
CA VAL A 89 5.78 -6.39 4.64
C VAL A 89 4.82 -7.22 3.78
N GLU A 90 3.58 -6.77 3.67
CA GLU A 90 2.53 -7.33 2.83
C GLU A 90 2.59 -6.74 1.41
N PHE A 91 2.36 -7.56 0.40
CA PHE A 91 2.43 -7.17 -1.00
C PHE A 91 1.09 -7.34 -1.73
N VAL A 92 0.73 -6.30 -2.48
CA VAL A 92 -0.13 -6.41 -3.67
C VAL A 92 0.79 -6.51 -4.88
N VAL A 93 0.61 -7.54 -5.72
CA VAL A 93 1.34 -7.72 -6.98
C VAL A 93 0.40 -7.62 -8.17
N GLY A 94 0.91 -7.20 -9.32
CA GLY A 94 0.12 -6.93 -10.52
C GLY A 94 0.37 -7.89 -11.67
N ILE A 95 -0.70 -8.22 -12.38
CA ILE A 95 -0.68 -8.68 -13.77
C ILE A 95 -1.04 -7.47 -14.63
N GLY A 96 -0.08 -6.94 -15.39
CA GLY A 96 -0.30 -5.77 -16.24
C GLY A 96 -1.36 -6.00 -17.32
N ASN A 97 -1.91 -4.90 -17.84
CA ASN A 97 -2.99 -4.93 -18.84
C ASN A 97 -2.62 -5.75 -20.08
N GLU A 98 -1.35 -5.70 -20.49
CA GLU A 98 -0.77 -6.45 -21.60
C GLU A 98 -0.82 -7.97 -21.42
N ASN A 99 -0.90 -8.44 -20.17
CA ASN A 99 -0.91 -9.86 -19.82
C ASN A 99 -2.32 -10.41 -19.51
N VAL A 100 -3.34 -9.55 -19.37
CA VAL A 100 -4.70 -9.96 -19.01
C VAL A 100 -5.27 -10.99 -19.99
N SER A 101 -5.11 -10.77 -21.30
CA SER A 101 -5.61 -11.68 -22.33
C SER A 101 -4.99 -13.07 -22.27
N ALA A 102 -3.71 -13.17 -21.87
CA ALA A 102 -3.03 -14.46 -21.72
C ALA A 102 -3.54 -15.24 -20.50
N MET A 103 -3.95 -14.53 -19.43
CA MET A 103 -4.45 -15.16 -18.20
C MET A 103 -5.87 -15.73 -18.34
N VAL A 104 -6.55 -15.52 -19.47
CA VAL A 104 -7.80 -16.23 -19.78
C VAL A 104 -7.57 -17.74 -19.84
N ASP A 105 -6.40 -18.19 -20.32
CA ASP A 105 -5.99 -19.59 -20.29
C ASP A 105 -5.65 -20.05 -18.86
N PRO A 106 -6.39 -21.03 -18.28
CA PRO A 106 -6.13 -21.55 -16.95
C PRO A 106 -4.70 -22.07 -16.75
N ALA A 107 -4.08 -22.66 -17.79
CA ALA A 107 -2.72 -23.17 -17.69
C ALA A 107 -1.70 -22.03 -17.55
N ALA A 108 -1.89 -20.94 -18.30
CA ALA A 108 -1.06 -19.75 -18.20
C ALA A 108 -1.24 -19.05 -16.83
N ALA A 109 -2.48 -18.93 -16.35
CA ALA A 109 -2.76 -18.38 -15.02
C ALA A 109 -2.12 -19.22 -13.91
N GLN A 110 -2.22 -20.55 -13.99
CA GLN A 110 -1.58 -21.45 -13.05
C GLN A 110 -0.05 -21.33 -13.06
N ALA A 111 0.56 -21.29 -14.23
CA ALA A 111 2.00 -21.08 -14.37
C ALA A 111 2.42 -19.73 -13.76
N TRP A 112 1.66 -18.67 -14.01
CA TRP A 112 1.95 -17.34 -13.49
C TRP A 112 1.94 -17.32 -11.95
N VAL A 113 0.89 -17.86 -11.31
CA VAL A 113 0.80 -17.90 -9.83
C VAL A 113 1.90 -18.78 -9.23
N GLN A 114 2.21 -19.92 -9.85
CA GLN A 114 3.29 -20.80 -9.38
C GLN A 114 4.68 -20.15 -9.48
N GLN A 115 4.92 -19.32 -10.49
CA GLN A 115 6.19 -18.67 -10.72
C GLN A 115 6.36 -17.38 -9.91
N HIS A 116 5.30 -16.57 -9.79
CA HIS A 116 5.41 -15.20 -9.28
C HIS A 116 4.87 -15.00 -7.87
N VAL A 117 4.04 -15.92 -7.37
CA VAL A 117 3.40 -15.80 -6.05
C VAL A 117 3.90 -16.86 -5.08
N ARG A 118 3.79 -18.13 -5.47
CA ARG A 118 4.13 -19.26 -4.59
C ARG A 118 5.54 -19.20 -3.97
N PRO A 119 6.61 -18.83 -4.69
CA PRO A 119 7.97 -18.84 -4.13
C PRO A 119 8.18 -17.82 -3.01
N TYR A 120 7.31 -16.82 -2.92
CA TYR A 120 7.41 -15.73 -1.97
C TYR A 120 6.57 -15.96 -0.72
N LEU A 121 5.73 -17.00 -0.67
CA LEU A 121 4.93 -17.30 0.50
C LEU A 121 5.63 -18.32 1.43
N PRO A 122 5.65 -18.10 2.75
CA PRO A 122 5.09 -16.96 3.48
C PRO A 122 6.08 -15.77 3.66
N SER A 123 7.34 -15.89 3.24
CA SER A 123 8.44 -14.98 3.61
C SER A 123 8.28 -13.53 3.11
N ALA A 124 7.79 -13.33 1.89
CA ALA A 124 7.29 -12.04 1.39
C ALA A 124 5.77 -12.19 1.22
N ARG A 125 5.02 -11.60 2.15
CA ARG A 125 3.58 -11.87 2.34
C ARG A 125 2.74 -11.26 1.22
N ILE A 126 2.68 -11.90 0.06
CA ILE A 126 1.75 -11.51 -0.99
C ILE A 126 0.33 -11.81 -0.50
N THR A 127 -0.49 -10.78 -0.36
CA THR A 127 -1.88 -10.87 0.13
C THR A 127 -2.90 -10.58 -0.96
N CYS A 128 -2.48 -10.06 -2.11
CA CYS A 128 -3.38 -9.68 -3.19
C CYS A 128 -2.69 -9.72 -4.56
N ILE A 129 -3.43 -10.18 -5.57
CA ILE A 129 -3.07 -10.12 -6.98
C ILE A 129 -4.09 -9.20 -7.68
N THR A 130 -3.63 -8.14 -8.34
CA THR A 130 -4.45 -7.33 -9.23
C THR A 130 -4.31 -7.80 -10.66
N VAL A 131 -5.42 -8.18 -11.30
CA VAL A 131 -5.47 -8.51 -12.73
C VAL A 131 -5.90 -7.26 -13.50
N GLY A 132 -4.95 -6.62 -14.17
CA GLY A 132 -5.16 -5.34 -14.83
C GLY A 132 -5.23 -4.15 -13.87
N ASN A 133 -5.03 -2.95 -14.43
CA ASN A 133 -5.10 -1.66 -13.76
C ASN A 133 -5.79 -0.64 -14.68
N GLU A 134 -6.85 0.00 -14.16
CA GLU A 134 -7.65 1.02 -14.87
C GLU A 134 -8.21 0.56 -16.24
N VAL A 135 -8.53 -0.72 -16.38
CA VAL A 135 -9.01 -1.36 -17.64
C VAL A 135 -10.17 -0.60 -18.32
N PHE A 136 -11.03 0.05 -17.53
CA PHE A 136 -12.22 0.76 -18.02
C PHE A 136 -12.00 2.23 -18.41
N LYS A 137 -10.76 2.72 -18.32
CA LYS A 137 -10.38 4.09 -18.72
C LYS A 137 -10.26 4.25 -20.24
N GLY A 138 -9.86 3.18 -20.93
CA GLY A 138 -9.73 3.15 -22.39
C GLY A 138 -10.93 2.54 -23.12
N ASN A 139 -10.80 2.39 -24.44
CA ASN A 139 -11.80 1.79 -25.34
C ASN A 139 -11.44 0.39 -25.82
N ASP A 140 -10.48 -0.28 -25.20
CA ASP A 140 -10.09 -1.64 -25.56
C ASP A 140 -11.17 -2.65 -25.12
N THR A 141 -12.04 -3.01 -26.05
CA THR A 141 -13.14 -3.97 -25.82
C THR A 141 -12.62 -5.36 -25.50
N ALA A 142 -11.49 -5.79 -26.08
CA ALA A 142 -10.93 -7.11 -25.82
C ALA A 142 -10.38 -7.20 -24.39
N LEU A 143 -9.66 -6.16 -23.94
CA LEU A 143 -9.18 -6.07 -22.57
C LEU A 143 -10.34 -6.09 -21.55
N LYS A 144 -11.40 -5.31 -21.80
CA LYS A 144 -12.61 -5.30 -20.95
C LYS A 144 -13.29 -6.68 -20.89
N ALA A 145 -13.41 -7.36 -22.03
CA ALA A 145 -14.04 -8.68 -22.11
C ALA A 145 -13.20 -9.79 -21.46
N ASN A 146 -11.87 -9.69 -21.53
CA ASN A 146 -10.95 -10.70 -20.98
C ASN A 146 -10.72 -10.57 -19.47
N LEU A 147 -11.03 -9.42 -18.87
CA LEU A 147 -10.74 -9.12 -17.47
C LEU A 147 -11.33 -10.14 -16.49
N LEU A 148 -12.65 -10.34 -16.51
CA LEU A 148 -13.31 -11.27 -15.58
C LEU A 148 -12.89 -12.74 -15.81
N PRO A 149 -12.84 -13.27 -17.05
CA PRO A 149 -12.30 -14.61 -17.30
C PRO A 149 -10.86 -14.79 -16.80
N ALA A 150 -10.00 -13.79 -16.98
CA ALA A 150 -8.64 -13.81 -16.47
C ALA A 150 -8.60 -13.85 -14.93
N MET A 151 -9.40 -13.01 -14.26
CA MET A 151 -9.54 -13.02 -12.79
C MET A 151 -10.00 -14.40 -12.28
N GLN A 152 -10.95 -15.03 -12.96
CA GLN A 152 -11.44 -16.36 -12.62
C GLN A 152 -10.36 -17.44 -12.76
N SER A 153 -9.61 -17.44 -13.87
CA SER A 153 -8.48 -18.36 -14.08
C SER A 153 -7.38 -18.19 -13.03
N VAL A 154 -7.02 -16.95 -12.68
CA VAL A 154 -6.03 -16.65 -11.62
C VAL A 154 -6.54 -17.07 -10.25
N TYR A 155 -7.81 -16.82 -9.92
CA TYR A 155 -8.41 -17.26 -8.66
C TYR A 155 -8.46 -18.78 -8.54
N ASN A 156 -8.82 -19.49 -9.62
CA ASN A 156 -8.79 -20.94 -9.64
C ASN A 156 -7.38 -21.49 -9.41
N ALA A 157 -6.35 -20.85 -9.96
CA ALA A 157 -4.96 -21.20 -9.67
C ALA A 157 -4.57 -20.96 -8.20
N VAL A 158 -5.02 -19.86 -7.59
CA VAL A 158 -4.85 -19.57 -6.15
C VAL A 158 -5.52 -20.65 -5.29
N VAL A 159 -6.77 -21.01 -5.60
CA VAL A 159 -7.52 -22.07 -4.91
C VAL A 159 -6.83 -23.42 -5.05
N ALA A 160 -6.36 -23.78 -6.25
CA ALA A 160 -5.67 -25.04 -6.51
C ALA A 160 -4.36 -25.19 -5.72
N LEU A 161 -3.76 -24.07 -5.30
CA LEU A 161 -2.57 -24.03 -4.44
C LEU A 161 -2.90 -23.96 -2.93
N GLY A 162 -4.18 -23.95 -2.55
CA GLY A 162 -4.60 -23.82 -1.14
C GLY A 162 -4.41 -22.42 -0.56
N LEU A 163 -4.35 -21.40 -1.42
CA LEU A 163 -4.05 -20.01 -1.05
C LEU A 163 -5.31 -19.13 -0.94
N GLN A 164 -6.50 -19.70 -1.14
CA GLN A 164 -7.76 -18.99 -0.97
C GLN A 164 -7.92 -18.47 0.47
N GLY A 165 -8.40 -17.22 0.61
CA GLY A 165 -8.47 -16.52 1.90
C GLY A 165 -7.14 -15.96 2.42
N GLN A 166 -6.01 -16.32 1.79
CA GLN A 166 -4.70 -15.71 2.06
C GLN A 166 -4.28 -14.73 0.97
N VAL A 167 -4.55 -15.06 -0.29
CA VAL A 167 -4.24 -14.23 -1.46
C VAL A 167 -5.55 -13.88 -2.18
N ASN A 168 -5.94 -12.61 -2.09
CA ASN A 168 -7.12 -12.12 -2.80
C ASN A 168 -6.82 -11.91 -4.28
N VAL A 169 -7.80 -12.14 -5.14
CA VAL A 169 -7.71 -11.82 -6.59
C VAL A 169 -8.75 -10.74 -6.91
N THR A 170 -8.28 -9.61 -7.42
CA THR A 170 -9.11 -8.45 -7.73
C THR A 170 -8.55 -7.69 -8.94
N THR A 171 -9.06 -6.50 -9.23
CA THR A 171 -8.53 -5.56 -10.23
C THR A 171 -8.61 -4.14 -9.65
N ALA A 172 -7.75 -3.23 -10.12
CA ALA A 172 -7.78 -1.83 -9.69
C ALA A 172 -8.49 -0.96 -10.73
N HIS A 173 -9.43 -0.13 -10.27
CA HIS A 173 -10.25 0.74 -11.12
C HIS A 173 -9.83 2.21 -10.96
N SER A 174 -9.88 2.99 -12.05
CA SER A 174 -9.92 4.46 -11.95
C SER A 174 -11.32 4.89 -11.48
N LEU A 175 -11.40 5.98 -10.73
CA LEU A 175 -12.68 6.63 -10.41
C LEU A 175 -13.47 7.08 -11.65
N ASP A 176 -12.82 7.19 -12.82
CA ASP A 176 -13.49 7.47 -14.10
C ASP A 176 -14.61 6.46 -14.42
N ILE A 177 -14.60 5.27 -13.80
CA ILE A 177 -15.65 4.25 -13.94
C ILE A 177 -17.03 4.68 -13.43
N MET A 178 -17.08 5.76 -12.65
CA MET A 178 -18.31 6.36 -12.14
C MET A 178 -18.99 7.22 -13.21
N GLY A 179 -20.31 7.08 -13.38
CA GLY A 179 -21.14 7.98 -14.20
C GLY A 179 -21.71 9.13 -13.38
N SER A 180 -22.08 8.87 -12.14
CA SER A 180 -22.41 9.88 -11.14
C SER A 180 -21.66 9.59 -9.85
N SER A 181 -21.17 10.63 -9.19
CA SER A 181 -20.52 10.56 -7.88
C SER A 181 -20.95 11.69 -6.93
N TYR A 182 -21.82 12.59 -7.40
CA TYR A 182 -22.37 13.69 -6.63
C TYR A 182 -23.91 13.73 -6.74
N PRO A 183 -24.64 13.81 -5.60
CA PRO A 183 -24.12 13.61 -4.25
C PRO A 183 -23.63 12.15 -4.04
N PRO A 184 -22.79 11.85 -3.03
CA PRO A 184 -22.23 10.51 -2.84
C PRO A 184 -23.27 9.38 -2.83
N SER A 185 -24.43 9.58 -2.20
CA SER A 185 -25.49 8.56 -2.15
C SER A 185 -26.12 8.24 -3.51
N ALA A 186 -25.91 9.09 -4.52
CA ALA A 186 -26.37 8.90 -5.88
C ALA A 186 -25.26 8.34 -6.79
N GLY A 187 -24.18 7.83 -6.18
CA GLY A 187 -23.10 7.16 -6.89
C GLY A 187 -23.62 6.04 -7.78
N ALA A 188 -23.23 6.04 -9.05
CA ALA A 188 -23.53 4.98 -10.00
C ALA A 188 -22.38 4.80 -10.98
N PHE A 189 -22.09 3.55 -11.36
CA PHE A 189 -21.15 3.26 -12.43
C PHE A 189 -21.69 3.75 -13.78
N ARG A 190 -20.79 4.08 -14.72
CA ARG A 190 -21.21 4.47 -16.07
C ARG A 190 -22.02 3.33 -16.72
N PRO A 191 -23.09 3.64 -17.49
CA PRO A 191 -23.92 2.61 -18.13
C PRO A 191 -23.14 1.63 -19.03
N ASP A 192 -22.06 2.07 -19.68
CA ASP A 192 -21.21 1.21 -20.52
C ASP A 192 -20.34 0.23 -19.72
N ALA A 193 -20.04 0.53 -18.45
CA ALA A 193 -19.24 -0.31 -17.57
C ALA A 193 -20.08 -1.36 -16.82
N VAL A 194 -21.36 -1.07 -16.54
CA VAL A 194 -22.26 -1.94 -15.76
C VAL A 194 -22.30 -3.40 -16.25
N PRO A 195 -22.39 -3.70 -17.57
CA PRO A 195 -22.40 -5.08 -18.06
C PRO A 195 -21.15 -5.90 -17.68
N TYR A 196 -20.02 -5.25 -17.44
CA TYR A 196 -18.78 -5.89 -17.01
C TYR A 196 -18.63 -5.88 -15.48
N ILE A 197 -19.03 -4.78 -14.84
CA ILE A 197 -18.84 -4.58 -13.40
C ILE A 197 -19.81 -5.41 -12.56
N GLN A 198 -21.07 -5.55 -12.96
CA GLN A 198 -22.02 -6.37 -12.20
C GLN A 198 -21.57 -7.85 -12.05
N PRO A 199 -21.17 -8.57 -13.11
CA PRO A 199 -20.63 -9.92 -12.93
C PRO A 199 -19.28 -9.94 -12.21
N LEU A 200 -18.47 -8.90 -12.33
CA LEU A 200 -17.23 -8.76 -11.56
C LEU A 200 -17.49 -8.61 -10.06
N LEU A 201 -18.47 -7.82 -9.64
CA LEU A 201 -18.87 -7.68 -8.23
C LEU A 201 -19.39 -9.00 -7.66
N ASN A 202 -20.17 -9.77 -8.44
CA ASN A 202 -20.58 -11.13 -8.05
C ASN A 202 -19.37 -12.04 -7.82
N PHE A 203 -18.35 -11.95 -8.68
CA PHE A 203 -17.11 -12.70 -8.50
C PHE A 203 -16.34 -12.25 -7.25
N LEU A 204 -16.20 -10.94 -7.00
CA LEU A 204 -15.51 -10.42 -5.81
C LEU A 204 -16.20 -10.87 -4.52
N SER A 205 -17.54 -10.79 -4.48
CA SER A 205 -18.37 -11.29 -3.39
C SER A 205 -18.13 -12.79 -3.13
N MET A 206 -18.18 -13.62 -4.18
CA MET A 206 -17.93 -15.06 -4.08
C MET A 206 -16.50 -15.38 -3.61
N ALA A 207 -15.51 -14.65 -4.11
CA ALA A 207 -14.11 -14.86 -3.78
C ALA A 207 -13.70 -14.28 -2.42
N GLY A 208 -14.53 -13.43 -1.80
CA GLY A 208 -14.16 -12.66 -0.61
C GLY A 208 -13.09 -11.60 -0.88
N SER A 209 -13.00 -11.11 -2.12
CA SER A 209 -12.00 -10.14 -2.56
C SER A 209 -12.51 -8.69 -2.44
N PRO A 210 -11.63 -7.71 -2.14
CA PRO A 210 -12.02 -6.30 -2.10
C PRO A 210 -12.18 -5.72 -3.51
N PHE A 211 -12.96 -4.66 -3.62
CA PHE A 211 -12.98 -3.76 -4.79
C PHE A 211 -11.89 -2.70 -4.63
N LEU A 212 -10.90 -2.68 -5.52
CA LEU A 212 -9.82 -1.70 -5.47
C LEU A 212 -10.13 -0.49 -6.36
N ILE A 213 -10.03 0.71 -5.79
CA ILE A 213 -10.29 1.97 -6.49
C ILE A 213 -9.12 2.96 -6.31
N ASN A 214 -8.75 3.62 -7.39
CA ASN A 214 -7.80 4.73 -7.44
C ASN A 214 -8.59 6.03 -7.30
N CYS A 215 -8.45 6.72 -6.17
CA CYS A 215 -9.19 7.94 -5.84
C CYS A 215 -8.25 9.12 -5.65
N TYR A 216 -8.43 10.16 -6.46
CA TYR A 216 -7.57 11.36 -6.43
C TYR A 216 -8.43 12.62 -6.37
N PRO A 217 -8.63 13.22 -5.18
CA PRO A 217 -9.22 14.55 -5.04
C PRO A 217 -8.52 15.63 -5.87
N TYR A 218 -7.21 15.47 -6.09
CA TYR A 218 -6.41 16.36 -6.95
C TYR A 218 -7.03 16.56 -8.34
N PHE A 219 -7.52 15.50 -9.00
CA PHE A 219 -8.04 15.64 -10.37
C PHE A 219 -9.32 16.47 -10.43
N ALA A 220 -10.17 16.39 -9.40
CA ALA A 220 -11.36 17.24 -9.32
C ALA A 220 -10.99 18.71 -9.12
N TYR A 221 -10.01 18.99 -8.24
CA TYR A 221 -9.51 20.34 -8.04
C TYR A 221 -8.83 20.89 -9.30
N LYS A 222 -7.99 20.09 -9.97
CA LYS A 222 -7.33 20.48 -11.22
C LYS A 222 -8.33 20.86 -12.31
N ALA A 223 -9.43 20.10 -12.42
CA ALA A 223 -10.45 20.31 -13.45
C ALA A 223 -11.29 21.58 -13.22
N ASP A 224 -11.55 21.95 -11.96
CA ASP A 224 -12.34 23.13 -11.62
C ASP A 224 -11.83 23.81 -10.31
N PRO A 225 -10.66 24.47 -10.36
CA PRO A 225 -10.05 25.08 -9.18
C PRO A 225 -10.84 26.31 -8.68
N GLY A 226 -11.77 26.83 -9.48
CA GLY A 226 -12.64 27.94 -9.11
C GLY A 226 -13.84 27.53 -8.26
N SER A 227 -14.35 26.31 -8.45
CA SER A 227 -15.55 25.82 -7.74
C SER A 227 -15.25 24.77 -6.67
N VAL A 228 -14.15 24.04 -6.77
CA VAL A 228 -13.77 22.99 -5.81
C VAL A 228 -12.92 23.61 -4.69
N PRO A 229 -13.40 23.72 -3.43
CA PRO A 229 -12.65 24.36 -2.36
C PRO A 229 -11.39 23.57 -2.01
N LEU A 230 -10.25 24.25 -1.89
CA LEU A 230 -8.97 23.64 -1.50
C LEU A 230 -9.09 22.92 -0.16
N GLU A 231 -9.79 23.51 0.80
CA GLU A 231 -9.94 22.96 2.14
C GLU A 231 -10.63 21.59 2.12
N TYR A 232 -11.59 21.42 1.20
CA TYR A 232 -12.35 20.18 1.04
C TYR A 232 -11.53 19.05 0.41
N VAL A 233 -10.65 19.36 -0.55
CA VAL A 233 -9.79 18.35 -1.20
C VAL A 233 -8.50 18.08 -0.43
N LEU A 234 -8.10 18.99 0.45
CA LEU A 234 -6.89 18.88 1.28
C LEU A 234 -7.19 18.45 2.72
N PHE A 235 -8.42 18.04 3.07
CA PHE A 235 -8.84 17.66 4.44
C PHE A 235 -8.65 18.75 5.51
N GLN A 236 -8.58 20.02 5.11
CA GLN A 236 -8.50 21.14 6.05
C GLN A 236 -9.89 21.45 6.63
N PRO A 237 -9.97 22.14 7.79
CA PRO A 237 -11.26 22.51 8.38
C PRO A 237 -12.15 23.28 7.39
N ASN A 238 -13.35 22.75 7.15
CA ASN A 238 -14.38 23.36 6.31
C ASN A 238 -15.77 22.92 6.79
N ALA A 239 -16.84 23.51 6.24
CA ALA A 239 -18.22 23.16 6.63
C ALA A 239 -18.64 21.75 6.16
N GLY A 240 -17.92 21.17 5.21
CA GLY A 240 -18.28 19.96 4.51
C GLY A 240 -19.39 20.16 3.49
N VAL A 241 -19.72 19.07 2.82
CA VAL A 241 -20.83 18.97 1.87
C VAL A 241 -21.81 17.95 2.41
N THR A 242 -23.02 18.39 2.72
CA THR A 242 -24.08 17.51 3.20
C THR A 242 -24.79 16.85 2.03
N ASP A 243 -24.78 15.52 2.01
CA ASP A 243 -25.55 14.73 1.06
C ASP A 243 -27.07 14.95 1.29
N PRO A 244 -27.82 15.43 0.29
CA PRO A 244 -29.21 15.81 0.46
C PRO A 244 -30.14 14.62 0.73
N ASN A 245 -29.75 13.40 0.34
CA ASN A 245 -30.59 12.22 0.47
C ASN A 245 -30.37 11.52 1.82
N THR A 246 -29.12 11.39 2.24
CA THR A 246 -28.73 10.63 3.44
C THR A 246 -28.49 11.53 4.66
N LYS A 247 -28.32 12.84 4.45
CA LYS A 247 -27.91 13.83 5.48
C LYS A 247 -26.51 13.58 6.07
N LEU A 248 -25.72 12.70 5.45
CA LEU A 248 -24.32 12.51 5.81
C LEU A 248 -23.50 13.72 5.37
N ASN A 249 -22.67 14.23 6.28
CA ASN A 249 -21.77 15.34 5.98
C ASN A 249 -20.38 14.85 5.65
N TYR A 250 -19.88 15.23 4.49
CA TYR A 250 -18.54 14.92 4.03
C TYR A 250 -17.66 16.13 4.23
N ASP A 251 -16.71 16.08 5.16
CA ASP A 251 -15.74 17.16 5.39
C ASP A 251 -14.53 17.10 4.44
N ASN A 252 -14.46 16.07 3.59
CA ASN A 252 -13.41 15.91 2.60
C ASN A 252 -13.88 15.13 1.37
N MET A 253 -13.23 15.40 0.23
CA MET A 253 -13.61 14.78 -1.04
C MET A 253 -13.27 13.29 -1.14
N LEU A 254 -12.17 12.83 -0.54
CA LEU A 254 -11.79 11.41 -0.64
C LEU A 254 -12.88 10.50 -0.08
N TYR A 255 -13.47 10.88 1.06
CA TYR A 255 -14.55 10.11 1.69
C TYR A 255 -15.83 10.15 0.85
N ALA A 256 -16.13 11.29 0.24
CA ALA A 256 -17.25 11.40 -0.71
C ALA A 256 -17.04 10.50 -1.93
N GLN A 257 -15.83 10.42 -2.47
CA GLN A 257 -15.50 9.52 -3.59
C GLN A 257 -15.66 8.04 -3.18
N ILE A 258 -15.14 7.63 -2.03
CA ILE A 258 -15.27 6.26 -1.51
C ILE A 258 -16.74 5.88 -1.32
N ASP A 259 -17.53 6.72 -0.66
CA ASP A 259 -18.95 6.42 -0.40
C ASP A 259 -19.79 6.45 -1.66
N SER A 260 -19.39 7.21 -2.69
CA SER A 260 -20.03 7.13 -4.01
C SER A 260 -19.82 5.77 -4.68
N VAL A 261 -18.65 5.14 -4.49
CA VAL A 261 -18.38 3.78 -5.00
C VAL A 261 -19.22 2.76 -4.24
N TYR A 262 -19.32 2.88 -2.91
CA TYR A 262 -20.21 2.02 -2.13
C TYR A 262 -21.68 2.15 -2.56
N ALA A 263 -22.17 3.37 -2.80
CA ALA A 263 -23.53 3.59 -3.30
C ALA A 263 -23.74 2.93 -4.68
N ALA A 264 -22.77 3.02 -5.59
CA ALA A 264 -22.84 2.38 -6.90
C ALA A 264 -22.85 0.85 -6.82
N MET A 265 -22.06 0.26 -5.93
CA MET A 265 -22.06 -1.18 -5.67
C MET A 265 -23.39 -1.64 -5.06
N GLN A 266 -23.92 -0.87 -4.10
CA GLN A 266 -25.23 -1.14 -3.49
C GLN A 266 -26.36 -1.11 -4.53
N ALA A 267 -26.32 -0.17 -5.48
CA ALA A 267 -27.30 -0.10 -6.57
C ALA A 267 -27.26 -1.33 -7.50
N LEU A 268 -26.12 -2.04 -7.54
CA LEU A 268 -25.97 -3.31 -8.25
C LEU A 268 -26.19 -4.55 -7.36
N GLY A 269 -26.64 -4.37 -6.13
CA GLY A 269 -27.00 -5.45 -5.20
C GLY A 269 -25.88 -5.91 -4.25
N HIS A 270 -24.73 -5.22 -4.21
CA HIS A 270 -23.58 -5.60 -3.40
C HIS A 270 -23.32 -4.62 -2.25
N THR A 271 -23.40 -5.14 -1.01
CA THR A 271 -23.07 -4.40 0.23
C THR A 271 -21.99 -5.11 1.06
N ASP A 272 -21.63 -6.31 0.60
CA ASP A 272 -20.74 -7.30 1.19
C ASP A 272 -19.30 -7.25 0.65
N VAL A 273 -19.07 -6.47 -0.41
CA VAL A 273 -17.74 -6.24 -0.98
C VAL A 273 -17.15 -4.95 -0.39
N ASP A 274 -15.99 -5.08 0.26
CA ASP A 274 -15.26 -3.94 0.83
C ASP A 274 -14.53 -3.15 -0.26
N VAL A 275 -14.48 -1.82 -0.12
CA VAL A 275 -13.68 -0.93 -0.97
C VAL A 275 -12.35 -0.65 -0.29
N LYS A 276 -11.25 -0.81 -1.03
CA LYS A 276 -9.90 -0.37 -0.61
C LYS A 276 -9.31 0.56 -1.64
N ILE A 277 -8.55 1.53 -1.18
CA ILE A 277 -8.01 2.60 -2.03
C ILE A 277 -6.64 2.13 -2.49
N SER A 278 -6.55 1.64 -3.72
CA SER A 278 -5.30 1.14 -4.30
C SER A 278 -4.33 2.24 -4.67
N GLU A 279 -4.84 3.47 -4.86
CA GLU A 279 -4.02 4.65 -5.10
C GLU A 279 -4.73 5.91 -4.64
N THR A 280 -3.98 6.79 -3.98
CA THR A 280 -4.33 8.19 -3.79
C THR A 280 -3.07 9.01 -3.57
N GLY A 281 -3.05 10.25 -4.05
CA GLY A 281 -1.87 11.09 -3.95
C GLY A 281 -2.13 12.51 -4.45
N TRP A 282 -1.10 13.33 -4.38
CA TRP A 282 -1.13 14.71 -4.85
C TRP A 282 0.25 15.09 -5.39
N PRO A 283 0.35 15.58 -6.63
CA PRO A 283 1.65 15.85 -7.24
C PRO A 283 2.27 17.12 -6.67
N SER A 284 3.58 17.11 -6.45
CA SER A 284 4.34 18.26 -5.93
C SER A 284 4.73 19.28 -7.01
N ARG A 285 4.55 18.95 -8.29
CA ARG A 285 4.87 19.81 -9.42
C ARG A 285 4.10 19.35 -10.65
N GLY A 286 3.52 20.29 -11.39
CA GLY A 286 2.81 20.01 -12.64
C GLY A 286 3.20 20.96 -13.77
N ASP A 287 2.57 20.79 -14.92
CA ASP A 287 2.62 21.75 -16.03
C ASP A 287 1.87 23.05 -15.66
N PRO A 288 2.03 24.16 -16.39
CA PRO A 288 1.40 25.44 -16.04
C PRO A 288 -0.14 25.40 -15.91
N ASP A 289 -0.81 24.45 -16.58
CA ASP A 289 -2.25 24.22 -16.52
C ASP A 289 -2.68 23.23 -15.43
N GLU A 290 -1.73 22.69 -14.65
CA GLU A 290 -1.99 21.73 -13.58
C GLU A 290 -2.13 22.41 -12.22
N ALA A 291 -3.23 23.15 -12.07
CA ALA A 291 -3.53 23.90 -10.84
C ALA A 291 -3.44 23.02 -9.58
N GLY A 292 -2.75 23.54 -8.57
CA GLY A 292 -2.60 22.90 -7.26
C GLY A 292 -1.44 21.90 -7.14
N ALA A 293 -0.72 21.58 -8.21
CA ALA A 293 0.45 20.69 -8.14
C ALA A 293 1.67 21.42 -7.54
N THR A 294 1.75 21.47 -6.20
CA THR A 294 2.82 22.14 -5.45
C THR A 294 3.31 21.28 -4.28
N PRO A 295 4.56 21.43 -3.81
CA PRO A 295 5.04 20.66 -2.66
C PRO A 295 4.26 20.96 -1.38
N GLU A 296 3.77 22.19 -1.23
CA GLU A 296 2.93 22.61 -0.10
C GLU A 296 1.60 21.84 -0.06
N TYR A 297 0.85 21.84 -1.16
CA TYR A 297 -0.45 21.16 -1.20
C TYR A 297 -0.31 19.64 -1.14
N ALA A 298 0.75 19.09 -1.76
CA ALA A 298 1.06 17.68 -1.63
C ALA A 298 1.37 17.28 -0.18
N GLY A 299 2.19 18.08 0.51
CA GLY A 299 2.49 17.89 1.93
C GLY A 299 1.25 17.99 2.82
N ILE A 300 0.36 18.97 2.57
CA ILE A 300 -0.90 19.10 3.32
C ILE A 300 -1.80 17.90 3.07
N TYR A 301 -1.99 17.48 1.82
CA TYR A 301 -2.85 16.34 1.47
C TYR A 301 -2.40 15.05 2.16
N ILE A 302 -1.12 14.68 1.98
CA ILE A 302 -0.56 13.45 2.53
C ILE A 302 -0.47 13.52 4.06
N GLY A 303 -0.01 14.65 4.62
CA GLY A 303 0.06 14.82 6.06
C GLY A 303 -1.31 14.71 6.73
N ASN A 304 -2.36 15.27 6.11
CA ASN A 304 -3.71 15.17 6.64
C ASN A 304 -4.30 13.76 6.49
N LEU A 305 -4.07 13.11 5.34
CA LEU A 305 -4.47 11.72 5.11
C LEU A 305 -3.84 10.78 6.16
N LEU A 306 -2.55 10.92 6.44
CA LEU A 306 -1.85 10.14 7.47
C LEU A 306 -2.49 10.32 8.85
N ARG A 307 -2.83 11.56 9.23
CA ARG A 307 -3.53 11.84 10.50
C ARG A 307 -4.91 11.17 10.56
N ARG A 308 -5.66 11.17 9.45
CA ARG A 308 -6.98 10.52 9.36
C ARG A 308 -6.86 8.99 9.52
N ILE A 309 -5.83 8.39 8.93
CA ILE A 309 -5.52 6.96 9.06
C ILE A 309 -5.12 6.62 10.50
N GLU A 310 -4.27 7.42 11.14
CA GLU A 310 -3.86 7.24 12.54
C GLU A 310 -5.06 7.30 13.50
N MET A 311 -6.02 8.18 13.23
CA MET A 311 -7.30 8.27 13.96
C MET A 311 -8.24 7.08 13.70
N LYS A 312 -7.85 6.13 12.83
CA LYS A 312 -8.66 4.97 12.39
C LYS A 312 -10.03 5.41 11.88
N GLN A 313 -10.07 6.54 11.19
CA GLN A 313 -11.33 7.13 10.74
C GLN A 313 -11.89 6.36 9.54
N GLY A 314 -13.18 6.02 9.59
CA GLY A 314 -13.98 5.57 8.46
C GLY A 314 -14.69 6.72 7.74
N THR A 315 -15.39 6.40 6.66
CA THR A 315 -16.19 7.38 5.92
C THR A 315 -17.51 7.69 6.63
N PRO A 316 -18.24 8.77 6.29
CA PRO A 316 -19.55 9.05 6.86
C PRO A 316 -20.57 7.91 6.70
N LEU A 317 -20.57 7.20 5.55
CA LEU A 317 -21.44 6.03 5.34
C LEU A 317 -20.98 4.81 6.13
N ARG A 318 -19.67 4.64 6.34
CA ARG A 318 -19.08 3.49 7.05
C ARG A 318 -18.13 3.94 8.18
N PRO A 319 -18.64 4.59 9.25
CA PRO A 319 -17.81 5.24 10.26
C PRO A 319 -17.00 4.27 11.13
N SER A 320 -17.46 3.03 11.26
CA SER A 320 -16.82 2.00 12.09
C SER A 320 -15.72 1.22 11.36
N SER A 321 -15.51 1.47 10.07
CA SER A 321 -14.53 0.76 9.24
C SER A 321 -13.42 1.72 8.80
N PRO A 322 -12.21 1.65 9.38
CA PRO A 322 -11.10 2.49 8.98
C PRO A 322 -10.78 2.33 7.48
N ILE A 323 -10.44 3.43 6.82
CA ILE A 323 -10.02 3.38 5.41
C ILE A 323 -8.70 2.60 5.24
N ASP A 324 -8.60 1.78 4.21
CA ASP A 324 -7.38 1.05 3.82
C ASP A 324 -6.83 1.67 2.53
N VAL A 325 -5.64 2.27 2.59
CA VAL A 325 -5.14 3.18 1.55
C VAL A 325 -3.70 2.85 1.19
N TYR A 326 -3.42 2.84 -0.12
CA TYR A 326 -2.08 2.90 -0.68
C TYR A 326 -1.79 4.30 -1.22
N VAL A 327 -0.81 4.99 -0.65
CA VAL A 327 -0.37 6.30 -1.14
C VAL A 327 0.43 6.13 -2.44
N PHE A 328 0.09 6.93 -3.44
CA PHE A 328 0.77 7.05 -4.71
C PHE A 328 1.64 8.32 -4.69
N ALA A 329 2.97 8.23 -4.72
CA ALA A 329 3.80 7.02 -4.74
C ALA A 329 5.07 7.19 -3.89
N LEU A 330 5.86 6.14 -3.73
CA LEU A 330 7.10 6.20 -2.93
C LEU A 330 8.12 7.20 -3.49
N PHE A 331 8.36 7.15 -4.80
CA PHE A 331 9.36 7.99 -5.47
C PHE A 331 8.76 8.79 -6.61
N ASN A 332 9.43 9.90 -6.96
CA ASN A 332 9.21 10.55 -8.24
C ASN A 332 9.73 9.63 -9.36
N GLU A 333 8.88 9.36 -10.34
CA GLU A 333 9.15 8.41 -11.43
C GLU A 333 9.43 9.17 -12.74
N ASN A 334 10.72 9.40 -13.05
CA ASN A 334 11.13 10.32 -14.11
C ASN A 334 10.82 9.84 -15.55
N LEU A 335 10.51 8.56 -15.75
CA LEU A 335 10.16 8.01 -17.07
C LEU A 335 8.64 7.91 -17.30
N LYS A 336 7.80 8.32 -16.35
CA LYS A 336 6.34 8.31 -16.56
C LYS A 336 5.94 9.25 -17.70
N PRO A 337 5.17 8.75 -18.69
CA PRO A 337 4.68 9.58 -19.79
C PRO A 337 3.58 10.53 -19.31
N GLY A 338 3.21 11.49 -20.16
CA GLY A 338 2.12 12.43 -19.89
C GLY A 338 2.59 13.74 -19.23
N PRO A 339 1.68 14.46 -18.54
CA PRO A 339 1.97 15.79 -18.00
C PRO A 339 3.04 15.75 -16.90
N ALA A 340 3.60 16.91 -16.54
CA ALA A 340 4.65 16.98 -15.52
C ALA A 340 4.22 16.41 -14.16
N SER A 341 2.95 16.50 -13.78
CA SER A 341 2.45 15.91 -12.54
C SER A 341 2.74 14.41 -12.40
N GLU A 342 2.66 13.64 -13.49
CA GLU A 342 2.89 12.19 -13.47
C GLU A 342 4.29 11.83 -12.95
N ARG A 343 5.28 12.71 -13.13
CA ARG A 343 6.67 12.50 -12.67
C ARG A 343 6.93 13.00 -11.25
N ASN A 344 5.92 13.53 -10.55
CA ASN A 344 6.07 14.30 -9.31
C ASN A 344 5.10 13.91 -8.18
N TYR A 345 4.63 12.66 -8.13
CA TYR A 345 3.79 12.13 -7.04
C TYR A 345 4.56 11.55 -5.85
N GLY A 346 5.89 11.47 -5.94
CA GLY A 346 6.74 10.84 -4.95
C GLY A 346 6.70 11.53 -3.59
N LEU A 347 6.67 10.72 -2.53
CA LEU A 347 7.00 11.17 -1.18
C LEU A 347 8.50 11.52 -1.07
N PHE A 348 9.34 10.80 -1.81
CA PHE A 348 10.79 10.96 -1.83
C PHE A 348 11.31 11.22 -3.24
N TYR A 349 12.39 11.99 -3.33
CA TYR A 349 13.27 11.93 -4.48
C TYR A 349 14.01 10.56 -4.51
N PRO A 350 14.53 10.16 -5.67
CA PRO A 350 15.25 8.89 -5.79
C PRO A 350 16.49 8.75 -4.89
N ASP A 351 17.05 9.85 -4.40
CA ASP A 351 18.17 9.84 -3.45
C ASP A 351 17.74 9.60 -1.98
N GLY A 352 16.43 9.48 -1.72
CA GLY A 352 15.85 9.27 -0.41
C GLY A 352 15.56 10.55 0.38
N THR A 353 15.79 11.74 -0.21
CA THR A 353 15.37 13.00 0.42
C THR A 353 13.85 13.19 0.29
N PRO A 354 13.14 13.62 1.35
CA PRO A 354 11.71 13.90 1.24
C PRO A 354 11.42 15.06 0.27
N VAL A 355 10.38 14.94 -0.55
CA VAL A 355 9.90 16.02 -1.42
C VAL A 355 9.21 17.12 -0.60
N TYR A 356 8.54 16.71 0.48
CA TYR A 356 7.90 17.55 1.49
C TYR A 356 7.92 16.79 2.83
N ASP A 357 7.91 17.51 3.95
CA ASP A 357 7.92 16.89 5.28
C ASP A 357 6.50 16.58 5.75
N VAL A 358 6.22 15.28 5.94
CA VAL A 358 4.96 14.75 6.49
C VAL A 358 5.20 13.96 7.78
N GLY A 359 6.37 14.12 8.42
CA GLY A 359 6.75 13.41 9.63
C GLY A 359 7.22 11.97 9.42
N LEU A 360 7.25 11.48 8.17
CA LEU A 360 7.80 10.17 7.82
C LEU A 360 9.33 10.22 7.92
N ARG A 361 9.89 9.59 8.96
CA ARG A 361 11.34 9.52 9.18
C ARG A 361 11.98 8.40 8.35
N GLY A 362 12.05 8.62 7.03
CA GLY A 362 12.73 7.71 6.11
C GLY A 362 14.25 7.79 6.21
N TYR A 363 14.92 6.66 6.38
CA TYR A 363 16.36 6.52 6.24
C TYR A 363 16.67 5.60 5.06
N LEU A 364 17.22 6.15 3.98
CA LEU A 364 17.73 5.36 2.87
C LEU A 364 19.16 4.91 3.19
N PRO A 365 19.43 3.60 3.37
CA PRO A 365 20.78 3.13 3.64
C PRO A 365 21.74 3.54 2.51
N PRO A 366 23.02 3.83 2.80
CA PRO A 366 24.01 4.07 1.75
C PRO A 366 24.13 2.85 0.83
N MET A 367 24.62 3.04 -0.39
CA MET A 367 24.97 1.90 -1.22
C MET A 367 26.07 1.09 -0.50
N ASP A 368 25.89 -0.22 -0.38
CA ASP A 368 26.96 -1.08 0.10
C ASP A 368 28.08 -1.04 -0.95
N GLU A 369 29.15 -0.29 -0.67
CA GLU A 369 30.49 -0.52 -1.23
C GLU A 369 30.69 -2.03 -1.30
N SER A 370 30.70 -2.60 -2.51
CA SER A 370 30.59 -4.05 -2.71
C SER A 370 31.47 -4.78 -1.72
N LYS A 371 31.01 -5.89 -1.14
CA LYS A 371 31.86 -6.72 -0.26
C LYS A 371 33.21 -7.05 -0.93
N SER A 372 33.28 -7.04 -2.27
CA SER A 372 34.52 -7.08 -3.05
C SER A 372 35.43 -5.86 -2.88
N ALA A 373 34.91 -4.64 -2.91
CA ALA A 373 35.70 -3.41 -2.68
C ALA A 373 36.24 -3.35 -1.25
N ARG A 374 35.42 -3.66 -0.22
CA ARG A 374 35.91 -3.72 1.17
C ARG A 374 36.94 -4.82 1.38
N LYS A 375 36.75 -6.01 0.77
CA LYS A 375 37.77 -7.07 0.80
C LYS A 375 39.06 -6.64 0.08
N ALA A 376 38.96 -6.05 -1.11
CA ALA A 376 40.12 -5.58 -1.87
C ALA A 376 40.90 -4.50 -1.11
N VAL A 377 40.21 -3.51 -0.51
CA VAL A 377 40.85 -2.48 0.33
C VAL A 377 41.48 -3.11 1.58
N SER A 378 40.82 -4.06 2.24
CA SER A 378 41.40 -4.74 3.41
C SER A 378 42.64 -5.58 3.04
N VAL A 379 42.61 -6.26 1.89
CA VAL A 379 43.73 -7.07 1.38
C VAL A 379 44.88 -6.16 0.94
N LEU A 380 44.60 -5.06 0.25
CA LEU A 380 45.61 -4.06 -0.15
C LEU A 380 46.23 -3.37 1.07
N ALA A 381 45.45 -3.04 2.09
CA ALA A 381 45.96 -2.47 3.34
C ALA A 381 46.84 -3.47 4.11
N LEU A 382 46.45 -4.75 4.17
CA LEU A 382 47.27 -5.81 4.77
C LEU A 382 48.58 -6.03 4.00
N ILE A 383 48.55 -6.01 2.67
CA ILE A 383 49.76 -6.11 1.83
C ILE A 383 50.66 -4.90 2.03
N ALA A 384 50.11 -3.68 2.10
CA ALA A 384 50.88 -2.47 2.34
C ALA A 384 51.55 -2.47 3.73
N ILE A 385 50.84 -2.90 4.77
CA ILE A 385 51.40 -3.03 6.14
C ILE A 385 52.50 -4.09 6.17
N ALA A 386 52.29 -5.25 5.54
CA ALA A 386 53.32 -6.30 5.47
C ALA A 386 54.57 -5.83 4.70
N SER A 387 54.39 -5.06 3.62
CA SER A 387 55.49 -4.51 2.82
C SER A 387 56.29 -3.46 3.59
N ILE A 388 55.63 -2.60 4.35
CA ILE A 388 56.30 -1.60 5.21
C ILE A 388 57.05 -2.30 6.35
N THR A 389 56.47 -3.36 6.93
CA THR A 389 57.13 -4.11 8.02
C THR A 389 58.38 -4.83 7.52
N LEU A 390 58.37 -5.38 6.29
CA LEU A 390 59.52 -6.07 5.68
C LEU A 390 60.65 -5.11 5.25
N ILE A 391 60.35 -3.83 5.03
CA ILE A 391 61.35 -2.80 4.70
C ILE A 391 61.99 -2.21 5.98
N LEU A 392 61.33 -2.34 7.13
CA LEU A 392 61.77 -1.81 8.43
C LEU A 392 62.42 -2.86 9.35
N SER A 393 62.43 -4.13 8.94
CA SER A 393 63.14 -5.25 9.59
C SER A 393 64.28 -5.73 8.72
#